data_AF-A0A7K0RI36-F1
#
_entry.id   AF-A0A7K0RI36-F1
#
_cell.length_a   1.000
_cell.length_b   1.000
_cell.length_c   1.000
_cell.angle_alpha   90.00
_cell.angle_beta   90.00
_cell.angle_gamma   90.00
#
_symmetry.space_group_name_H-M   'P 1'
#
loop_
_entity.id
_entity.type
_entity.pdbx_description
1 polymer ?
#
loop_
_entity_poly.entity_id
_entity_poly.type
_entity_poly.pdbx_seq_one_letter_code
_entity_poly.pdbx_strand_id
1 'polypeptide(L)'
;YRHRGLSIPAAIERAKEDGSIADRPSIYAAVASSGREIRPQVLKKSSLMALSRAIEHEALACAVSPILIGAFQHEGFYRAVEPRYKQIAKQADAAVVFADFERQREPKGGPVEIPISSEDALGNEWAVVVDSPGYCACLLAWEQPGVTEPDEDPDLDRRFEAIWTLDPIATRRASQAAARLVSRCDPKLGAEIDELLIDRPLAFEEPSPALTALTNRVVAYLDAA
;
A
#
# COMPACT_ATOMS: atom_id res chain seq x y z
N TYR A 1 10.05 -6.06 18.89
CA TYR A 1 8.75 -6.52 18.36
C TYR A 1 8.82 -7.77 17.46
N ARG A 2 9.98 -8.12 16.88
CA ARG A 2 10.21 -9.28 15.99
C ARG A 2 9.92 -10.69 16.56
N HIS A 3 9.61 -10.86 17.85
CA HIS A 3 9.51 -12.19 18.50
C HIS A 3 8.17 -12.49 19.20
N ARG A 4 7.15 -11.63 19.08
CA ARG A 4 5.94 -11.74 19.93
C ARG A 4 4.64 -12.15 19.24
N GLY A 5 4.61 -12.32 17.92
CA GLY A 5 3.42 -12.84 17.20
C GLY A 5 2.12 -12.04 17.39
N LEU A 6 2.21 -10.77 17.80
CA LEU A 6 1.05 -9.90 17.99
C LEU A 6 0.67 -9.25 16.66
N SER A 7 -0.63 -9.14 16.38
CA SER A 7 -1.13 -8.36 15.25
C SER A 7 -0.70 -6.89 15.37
N ILE A 8 -0.48 -6.20 14.25
CA ILE A 8 -0.07 -4.78 14.27
C ILE A 8 -1.07 -3.90 15.04
N PRO A 9 -2.41 -4.03 14.88
CA PRO A 9 -3.36 -3.27 15.67
C PRO A 9 -3.21 -3.53 17.17
N ALA A 10 -2.97 -4.78 17.59
CA ALA A 10 -2.74 -5.12 18.99
C ALA A 10 -1.37 -4.62 19.48
N ALA A 11 -0.34 -4.62 18.63
CA ALA A 11 0.96 -4.07 18.93
C ALA A 11 0.91 -2.54 19.05
N ILE A 12 0.13 -1.86 18.21
CA ILE A 12 -0.11 -0.42 18.24
C ILE A 12 -0.92 -0.04 19.47
N GLU A 13 -2.02 -0.73 19.79
CA GLU A 13 -2.82 -0.45 20.99
C GLU A 13 -1.97 -0.65 22.25
N ARG A 14 -1.21 -1.74 22.34
CA ARG A 14 -0.32 -2.00 23.47
C ARG A 14 0.87 -1.03 23.55
N ALA A 15 1.34 -0.54 22.42
CA ALA A 15 2.41 0.46 22.39
C ALA A 15 1.93 1.90 22.54
N LYS A 16 0.63 2.19 22.36
CA LYS A 16 -0.01 3.41 22.84
C LYS A 16 -0.09 3.41 24.36
N GLU A 17 -0.29 2.24 24.97
CA GLU A 17 -0.21 2.06 26.43
C GLU A 17 1.25 2.18 26.93
N ASP A 18 2.24 1.66 26.19
CA ASP A 18 3.67 1.66 26.58
C ASP A 18 4.53 2.80 25.96
N GLY A 19 3.94 3.70 25.16
CA GLY A 19 4.59 4.90 24.58
C GLY A 19 5.66 4.70 23.48
N SER A 20 5.92 3.48 22.97
CA SER A 20 7.15 3.19 22.18
C SER A 20 7.01 3.04 20.65
N ILE A 21 5.80 2.91 20.08
CA ILE A 21 5.59 2.81 18.61
C ILE A 21 5.14 4.13 17.96
N ALA A 22 4.71 5.11 18.75
CA ALA A 22 4.10 6.35 18.27
C ALA A 22 4.98 7.19 17.30
N ASP A 23 6.28 6.89 17.18
CA ASP A 23 7.23 7.62 16.35
C ASP A 23 7.54 6.96 14.99
N ARG A 24 6.99 5.75 14.73
CA ARG A 24 7.20 5.01 13.48
C ARG A 24 5.97 5.11 12.57
N PRO A 25 6.01 5.94 11.52
CA PRO A 25 4.89 6.11 10.60
C PRO A 25 4.67 4.82 9.81
N SER A 26 3.41 4.45 9.69
CA SER A 26 2.94 3.23 9.02
C SER A 26 1.68 3.58 8.26
N ILE A 27 1.60 3.17 6.99
CA ILE A 27 0.41 3.38 6.18
C ILE A 27 -0.69 2.45 6.69
N TYR A 28 -0.32 1.21 7.00
CA TYR A 28 -1.21 0.22 7.62
C TYR A 28 -1.85 0.74 8.91
N ALA A 29 -1.03 1.24 9.84
CA ALA A 29 -1.47 1.75 11.15
C ALA A 29 -2.51 2.87 11.00
N ALA A 30 -2.27 3.81 10.07
CA ALA A 30 -3.13 4.96 9.84
C ALA A 30 -4.56 4.55 9.40
N VAL A 31 -4.70 3.44 8.68
CA VAL A 31 -6.01 2.91 8.26
C VAL A 31 -6.60 2.00 9.33
N ALA A 32 -5.79 1.15 9.96
CA ALA A 32 -6.24 0.23 11.01
C ALA A 32 -6.79 0.96 12.24
N SER A 33 -6.20 2.10 12.64
CA SER A 33 -6.65 2.89 13.79
C SER A 33 -7.86 3.77 13.50
N SER A 34 -8.45 3.67 12.32
CA SER A 34 -9.35 4.68 11.78
C SER A 34 -10.83 4.47 12.14
N GLY A 35 -11.13 3.42 12.92
CA GLY A 35 -12.43 3.13 13.51
C GLY A 35 -13.53 2.70 12.54
N ARG A 36 -13.20 2.55 11.25
CA ARG A 36 -14.13 2.01 10.24
C ARG A 36 -14.24 0.49 10.39
N GLU A 37 -15.32 -0.11 9.91
CA GLU A 37 -15.50 -1.58 9.86
C GLU A 37 -14.58 -2.26 8.81
N ILE A 38 -13.31 -1.87 8.76
CA ILE A 38 -12.29 -2.49 7.93
C ILE A 38 -11.58 -3.51 8.80
N ARG A 39 -11.88 -4.79 8.58
CA ARG A 39 -11.32 -5.88 9.38
C ARG A 39 -10.04 -6.39 8.73
N PRO A 40 -8.90 -6.35 9.45
CA PRO A 40 -7.71 -7.09 9.03
C PRO A 40 -8.01 -8.57 8.84
N GLN A 41 -7.38 -9.17 7.84
CA GLN A 41 -7.44 -10.61 7.57
C GLN A 41 -6.04 -11.16 7.30
N VAL A 42 -5.83 -12.44 7.64
CA VAL A 42 -4.56 -13.11 7.33
C VAL A 42 -4.64 -13.71 5.93
N LEU A 43 -3.81 -13.21 5.02
CA LEU A 43 -3.73 -13.66 3.62
C LEU A 43 -2.37 -14.28 3.32
N LYS A 44 -2.34 -15.21 2.36
CA LYS A 44 -1.09 -15.71 1.78
C LYS A 44 -0.48 -14.65 0.85
N LYS A 45 0.84 -14.71 0.66
CA LYS A 45 1.56 -13.86 -0.30
C LYS A 45 0.98 -13.99 -1.72
N SER A 46 0.63 -15.19 -2.16
CA SER A 46 -0.02 -15.40 -3.46
C SER A 46 -1.35 -14.63 -3.60
N SER A 47 -2.19 -14.65 -2.55
CA SER A 47 -3.44 -13.89 -2.53
C SER A 47 -3.21 -12.37 -2.53
N LEU A 48 -2.18 -11.89 -1.83
CA LEU A 48 -1.80 -10.48 -1.87
C LEU A 48 -1.32 -10.06 -3.25
N MET A 49 -0.51 -10.88 -3.91
CA MET A 49 -0.05 -10.63 -5.27
C MET A 49 -1.22 -10.58 -6.25
N ALA A 50 -2.20 -11.48 -6.10
CA ALA A 50 -3.43 -11.48 -6.90
C ALA A 50 -4.24 -10.18 -6.70
N LEU A 51 -4.44 -9.76 -5.45
CA LEU A 51 -5.13 -8.50 -5.10
C LEU A 51 -4.39 -7.27 -5.65
N SER A 52 -3.08 -7.19 -5.44
CA SER A 52 -2.20 -6.13 -5.96
C SER A 52 -2.37 -5.98 -7.48
N ARG A 53 -2.24 -7.09 -8.21
CA ARG A 53 -2.40 -7.12 -9.68
C ARG A 53 -3.79 -6.71 -10.12
N ALA A 54 -4.83 -7.14 -9.41
CA ALA A 54 -6.20 -6.75 -9.72
C ALA A 54 -6.41 -5.24 -9.57
N ILE A 55 -5.93 -4.64 -8.49
CA ILE A 55 -6.00 -3.20 -8.23
C ILE A 55 -5.25 -2.41 -9.31
N GLU A 56 -4.02 -2.79 -9.62
CA GLU A 56 -3.20 -2.09 -10.60
C GLU A 56 -3.77 -2.18 -12.02
N HIS A 57 -4.32 -3.34 -12.40
CA HIS A 57 -4.98 -3.49 -13.69
C HIS A 57 -6.28 -2.72 -13.79
N GLU A 58 -7.04 -2.63 -12.70
CA GLU A 58 -8.24 -1.81 -12.68
C GLU A 58 -7.86 -0.32 -12.73
N ALA A 59 -6.81 0.10 -12.03
CA ALA A 59 -6.28 1.45 -12.13
C ALA A 59 -5.86 1.83 -13.56
N LEU A 60 -5.23 0.91 -14.31
CA LEU A 60 -4.93 1.12 -15.73
C LEU A 60 -6.18 1.26 -16.60
N ALA A 61 -7.29 0.65 -16.21
CA ALA A 61 -8.52 0.65 -17.00
C ALA A 61 -9.39 1.89 -16.73
N CYS A 62 -9.45 2.37 -15.48
CA CYS A 62 -10.45 3.36 -15.08
C CYS A 62 -9.93 4.55 -14.25
N ALA A 63 -8.70 4.50 -13.70
CA ALA A 63 -8.23 5.62 -12.90
C ALA A 63 -7.90 6.83 -13.79
N VAL A 64 -8.35 8.01 -13.36
CA VAL A 64 -8.14 9.29 -14.05
C VAL A 64 -7.30 10.17 -13.14
N SER A 65 -6.09 10.53 -13.58
CA SER A 65 -5.21 11.39 -12.76
C SER A 65 -4.92 10.83 -11.36
N PRO A 66 -4.69 9.51 -11.12
CA PRO A 66 -4.54 8.98 -9.77
C PRO A 66 -3.35 9.58 -9.02
N ILE A 67 -3.43 9.55 -7.69
CA ILE A 67 -2.25 9.48 -6.83
C ILE A 67 -1.97 7.98 -6.60
N LEU A 68 -0.82 7.53 -7.09
CA LEU A 68 -0.37 6.14 -6.99
C LEU A 68 0.72 6.01 -5.94
N ILE A 69 0.53 5.11 -4.97
CA ILE A 69 1.55 4.79 -3.97
C ILE A 69 1.79 3.28 -3.98
N GLY A 70 3.06 2.88 -4.07
CA GLY A 70 3.49 1.50 -3.85
C GLY A 70 4.48 1.42 -2.69
N ALA A 71 4.41 0.39 -1.85
CA ALA A 71 5.49 0.02 -0.94
C ALA A 71 5.83 -1.44 -1.16
N PHE A 72 7.11 -1.72 -1.47
CA PHE A 72 7.57 -3.02 -1.94
C PHE A 72 8.57 -3.68 -1.00
N GLN A 73 8.97 -3.03 0.09
CA GLN A 73 10.05 -3.45 0.99
C GLN A 73 11.42 -3.46 0.27
N HIS A 74 11.58 -4.32 -0.73
CA HIS A 74 12.78 -4.54 -1.51
C HIS A 74 12.69 -3.99 -2.95
N GLU A 75 13.74 -3.33 -3.43
CA GLU A 75 13.85 -2.78 -4.78
C GLU A 75 13.63 -3.87 -5.82
N GLY A 76 14.12 -5.09 -5.60
CA GLY A 76 13.92 -6.23 -6.50
C GLY A 76 12.44 -6.53 -6.79
N PHE A 77 11.56 -6.40 -5.79
CA PHE A 77 10.12 -6.60 -5.97
C PHE A 77 9.49 -5.48 -6.79
N TYR A 78 9.92 -4.23 -6.59
CA TYR A 78 9.48 -3.12 -7.43
C TYR A 78 9.95 -3.28 -8.89
N ARG A 79 11.22 -3.65 -9.11
CA ARG A 79 11.76 -3.82 -10.47
C ARG A 79 10.99 -4.85 -11.30
N ALA A 80 10.47 -5.89 -10.67
CA ALA A 80 9.61 -6.88 -11.34
C ALA A 80 8.27 -6.31 -11.84
N VAL A 81 7.80 -5.19 -11.28
CA VAL A 81 6.52 -4.55 -11.63
C VAL A 81 6.66 -3.14 -12.20
N GLU A 82 7.88 -2.59 -12.25
CA GLU A 82 8.19 -1.24 -12.72
C GLU A 82 7.56 -0.91 -14.08
N PRO A 83 7.57 -1.77 -15.12
CA PRO A 83 6.94 -1.45 -16.40
C PRO A 83 5.46 -1.11 -16.27
N ARG A 84 4.73 -1.81 -15.37
CA ARG A 84 3.30 -1.57 -15.11
C ARG A 84 3.10 -0.26 -14.36
N TYR A 85 3.90 -0.01 -13.33
CA TYR A 85 3.86 1.24 -12.57
C TYR A 85 4.18 2.46 -13.44
N LYS A 86 5.10 2.34 -14.40
CA LYS A 86 5.35 3.38 -15.41
C LYS A 86 4.14 3.65 -16.29
N GLN A 87 3.34 2.64 -16.65
CA GLN A 87 2.10 2.88 -17.42
C GLN A 87 1.08 3.65 -16.60
N ILE A 88 0.87 3.29 -15.32
CA ILE A 88 -0.05 4.01 -14.44
C ILE A 88 0.45 5.44 -14.19
N ALA A 89 1.76 5.63 -13.98
CA ALA A 89 2.37 6.93 -13.70
C ALA A 89 2.20 7.94 -14.84
N LYS A 90 2.06 7.50 -16.11
CA LYS A 90 1.84 8.40 -17.26
C LYS A 90 0.56 9.22 -17.16
N GLN A 91 -0.44 8.70 -16.48
CA GLN A 91 -1.73 9.35 -16.28
C GLN A 91 -1.93 9.81 -14.85
N ALA A 92 -0.91 9.70 -13.97
CA ALA A 92 -1.01 10.03 -12.56
C ALA A 92 -0.63 11.50 -12.31
N ASP A 93 -1.32 12.16 -11.37
CA ASP A 93 -0.91 13.48 -10.90
C ASP A 93 0.31 13.37 -9.97
N ALA A 94 0.41 12.26 -9.24
CA ALA A 94 1.60 11.88 -8.48
C ALA A 94 1.74 10.36 -8.43
N ALA A 95 2.98 9.87 -8.51
CA ALA A 95 3.27 8.46 -8.35
C ALA A 95 4.55 8.30 -7.51
N VAL A 96 4.45 7.57 -6.41
CA VAL A 96 5.59 7.32 -5.50
C VAL A 96 5.70 5.83 -5.18
N VAL A 97 6.92 5.35 -5.06
CA VAL A 97 7.21 3.98 -4.64
C VAL A 97 8.24 3.96 -3.54
N PHE A 98 7.98 3.16 -2.51
CA PHE A 98 8.85 2.95 -1.37
C PHE A 98 9.50 1.57 -1.44
N ALA A 99 10.82 1.53 -1.35
CA ALA A 99 11.60 0.29 -1.22
C ALA A 99 12.98 0.62 -0.64
N ASP A 100 13.78 -0.40 -0.32
CA ASP A 100 15.17 -0.29 0.15
C ASP A 100 16.16 0.28 -0.88
N PHE A 101 15.70 1.20 -1.72
CA PHE A 101 16.53 1.95 -2.66
C PHE A 101 17.71 2.60 -1.94
N GLU A 102 18.86 2.63 -2.61
CA GLU A 102 20.06 3.30 -2.09
C GLU A 102 19.85 4.81 -1.86
N ARG A 103 19.04 5.44 -2.72
CA ARG A 103 18.74 6.89 -2.68
C ARG A 103 17.45 7.19 -3.41
N GLN A 104 16.92 8.40 -3.20
CA GLN A 104 15.81 8.92 -3.98
C GLN A 104 16.17 9.03 -5.46
N ARG A 105 15.25 8.63 -6.34
CA ARG A 105 15.36 8.77 -7.80
C ARG A 105 14.06 9.22 -8.42
N GLU A 106 14.15 10.00 -9.49
CA GLU A 106 13.00 10.45 -10.31
C GLU A 106 13.16 9.94 -11.74
N PRO A 107 12.89 8.66 -12.00
CA PRO A 107 12.99 8.11 -13.35
C PRO A 107 11.97 8.77 -14.29
N LYS A 108 12.42 9.15 -15.48
CA LYS A 108 11.54 9.77 -16.49
C LYS A 108 10.35 8.86 -16.82
N GLY A 109 9.14 9.38 -16.63
CA GLY A 109 7.90 8.66 -16.92
C GLY A 109 7.62 7.48 -15.98
N GLY A 110 8.23 7.48 -14.79
CA GLY A 110 7.95 6.52 -13.73
C GLY A 110 7.68 7.20 -12.39
N PRO A 111 7.26 6.41 -11.38
CA PRO A 111 7.11 6.89 -10.02
C PRO A 111 8.42 7.44 -9.45
N VAL A 112 8.32 8.42 -8.55
CA VAL A 112 9.44 8.83 -7.70
C VAL A 112 9.77 7.67 -6.75
N GLU A 113 11.02 7.24 -6.75
CA GLU A 113 11.52 6.18 -5.91
C GLU A 113 12.02 6.79 -4.60
N ILE A 114 11.36 6.47 -3.48
CA ILE A 114 11.65 6.99 -2.16
C ILE A 114 12.31 5.88 -1.32
N PRO A 115 13.54 6.07 -0.83
CA PRO A 115 14.22 5.07 -0.03
C PRO A 115 13.54 4.90 1.34
N ILE A 116 13.45 3.65 1.81
CA ILE A 116 13.01 3.32 3.17
C ILE A 116 14.09 2.52 3.89
N SER A 117 14.22 2.73 5.21
CA SER A 117 15.10 1.88 6.02
C SER A 117 14.41 0.57 6.36
N SER A 118 15.15 -0.54 6.31
CA SER A 118 14.68 -1.83 6.87
C SER A 118 14.38 -1.78 8.36
N GLU A 119 14.83 -0.72 9.05
CA GLU A 119 14.54 -0.48 10.46
C GLU A 119 13.21 0.27 10.66
N ASP A 120 12.69 0.94 9.63
CA ASP A 120 11.40 1.63 9.68
C ASP A 120 10.23 0.65 9.68
N ALA A 121 9.08 1.06 10.21
CA ALA A 121 7.87 0.24 10.15
C ALA A 121 7.53 -0.14 8.70
N LEU A 122 7.66 0.83 7.79
CA LEU A 122 7.42 0.65 6.35
C LEU A 122 8.30 -0.43 5.70
N GLY A 123 9.46 -0.77 6.29
CA GLY A 123 10.33 -1.84 5.81
C GLY A 123 9.71 -3.25 5.85
N ASN A 124 8.61 -3.43 6.59
CA ASN A 124 7.84 -4.69 6.62
C ASN A 124 6.42 -4.52 6.05
N GLU A 125 6.14 -3.39 5.39
CA GLU A 125 4.84 -3.09 4.79
C GLU A 125 4.88 -3.30 3.28
N TRP A 126 3.83 -3.96 2.79
CA TRP A 126 3.42 -3.91 1.40
C TRP A 126 2.25 -2.95 1.29
N ALA A 127 2.32 -2.00 0.36
CA ALA A 127 1.20 -1.12 0.06
C ALA A 127 0.96 -1.01 -1.44
N VAL A 128 -0.31 -1.01 -1.86
CA VAL A 128 -0.78 -0.52 -3.16
C VAL A 128 -1.97 0.37 -2.91
N VAL A 129 -1.82 1.66 -3.17
CA VAL A 129 -2.87 2.66 -3.00
C VAL A 129 -3.06 3.40 -4.30
N VAL A 130 -4.32 3.48 -4.72
CA VAL A 130 -4.77 4.24 -5.88
C VAL A 130 -5.87 5.18 -5.40
N ASP A 131 -5.62 6.48 -5.41
CA ASP A 131 -6.58 7.53 -5.05
C ASP A 131 -6.88 8.37 -6.30
N SER A 132 -8.00 8.07 -6.97
CA SER A 132 -8.48 8.74 -8.17
C SER A 132 -9.91 9.23 -7.96
N PRO A 133 -10.33 10.34 -8.59
CA PRO A 133 -11.74 10.58 -8.84
C PRO A 133 -12.37 9.34 -9.50
N GLY A 134 -13.54 8.91 -9.02
CA GLY A 134 -14.30 7.79 -9.60
C GLY A 134 -13.74 6.37 -9.38
N TYR A 135 -12.50 6.21 -8.91
CA TYR A 135 -11.94 4.90 -8.54
C TYR A 135 -10.95 5.05 -7.39
N CYS A 136 -11.11 4.24 -6.34
CA CYS A 136 -10.10 4.12 -5.32
C CYS A 136 -9.95 2.68 -4.86
N ALA A 137 -8.73 2.31 -4.52
CA ALA A 137 -8.44 1.02 -3.94
C ALA A 137 -7.19 1.12 -3.08
N CYS A 138 -7.22 0.42 -1.96
CA CYS A 138 -6.15 0.39 -1.00
C CYS A 138 -5.94 -1.05 -0.56
N LEU A 139 -4.71 -1.55 -0.73
CA LEU A 139 -4.21 -2.81 -0.18
C LEU A 139 -3.01 -2.47 0.69
N LEU A 140 -3.10 -2.82 1.97
CA LEU A 140 -2.05 -2.64 2.96
C LEU A 140 -1.82 -3.97 3.62
N ALA A 141 -0.59 -4.46 3.62
CA ALA A 141 -0.26 -5.70 4.26
C ALA A 141 1.03 -5.56 5.07
N TRP A 142 1.05 -6.26 6.19
CA TRP A 142 2.18 -6.34 7.09
C TRP A 142 2.57 -7.79 7.26
N GLU A 143 3.86 -8.09 7.12
CA GLU A 143 4.36 -9.44 7.35
C GLU A 143 4.40 -9.76 8.85
N GLN A 144 3.74 -10.83 9.28
CA GLN A 144 3.74 -11.24 10.69
C GLN A 144 5.03 -12.01 11.02
N PRO A 145 5.92 -11.48 11.89
CA PRO A 145 7.12 -12.21 12.31
C PRO A 145 6.73 -13.39 13.21
N GLY A 146 7.18 -14.60 12.87
CA GLY A 146 7.04 -15.80 13.70
C GLY A 146 5.79 -16.65 13.47
N VAL A 147 5.00 -16.37 12.43
CA VAL A 147 3.97 -17.31 11.92
C VAL A 147 4.57 -18.29 10.89
N THR A 148 5.74 -17.95 10.35
CA THR A 148 6.50 -18.78 9.42
C THR A 148 7.91 -18.94 10.00
N GLU A 149 8.31 -20.18 10.31
CA GLU A 149 9.74 -20.45 10.48
C GLU A 149 10.43 -20.23 9.12
N PRO A 150 11.62 -19.61 9.06
CA PRO A 150 12.27 -19.22 7.80
C PRO A 150 12.50 -20.36 6.79
N ASP A 151 12.38 -21.62 7.21
CA ASP A 151 12.89 -22.78 6.48
C ASP A 151 11.82 -23.82 6.05
N GLU A 152 10.52 -23.65 6.31
CA GLU A 152 9.52 -24.72 6.06
C GLU A 152 8.43 -24.42 5.00
N ASP A 153 8.06 -23.16 4.73
CA ASP A 153 7.02 -22.82 3.73
C ASP A 153 7.61 -22.24 2.43
N PRO A 154 7.09 -22.61 1.24
CA PRO A 154 7.39 -21.90 -0.01
C PRO A 154 7.12 -20.40 0.14
N ASP A 155 7.94 -19.52 -0.45
CA ASP A 155 7.83 -18.04 -0.30
C ASP A 155 6.41 -17.49 -0.58
N LEU A 156 5.63 -18.17 -1.43
CA LEU A 156 4.24 -17.80 -1.74
C LEU A 156 3.22 -18.13 -0.64
N ASP A 157 3.54 -19.01 0.29
CA ASP A 157 2.69 -19.43 1.41
C ASP A 157 2.88 -18.57 2.67
N ARG A 158 3.88 -17.68 2.68
CA ARG A 158 4.08 -16.66 3.73
C ARG A 158 2.78 -15.91 4.02
N ARG A 159 2.51 -15.69 5.30
CA ARG A 159 1.25 -15.10 5.79
C ARG A 159 1.44 -13.65 6.20
N PHE A 160 0.47 -12.84 5.81
CA PHE A 160 0.46 -11.41 6.02
C PHE A 160 -0.86 -11.01 6.65
N GLU A 161 -0.79 -10.10 7.61
CA GLU A 161 -1.97 -9.39 8.06
C GLU A 161 -2.28 -8.28 7.07
N ALA A 162 -3.47 -8.31 6.49
CA ALA A 162 -3.81 -7.48 5.35
C ALA A 162 -5.15 -6.78 5.53
N ILE A 163 -5.17 -5.52 5.15
CA ILE A 163 -6.36 -4.70 4.93
C ILE A 163 -6.46 -4.46 3.44
N TRP A 164 -7.63 -4.69 2.86
CA TRP A 164 -7.93 -4.17 1.53
C TRP A 164 -9.32 -3.54 1.54
N THR A 165 -9.50 -2.47 0.76
CA THR A 165 -10.76 -1.73 0.72
C THR A 165 -10.87 -0.87 -0.55
N LEU A 166 -12.10 -0.59 -0.96
CA LEU A 166 -12.44 0.44 -1.94
C LEU A 166 -13.09 1.66 -1.26
N ASP A 167 -12.96 1.75 0.06
CA ASP A 167 -13.50 2.89 0.78
C ASP A 167 -12.67 4.15 0.51
N PRO A 168 -13.27 5.24 0.00
CA PRO A 168 -12.52 6.42 -0.41
C PRO A 168 -11.87 7.16 0.76
N ILE A 169 -12.47 7.15 1.95
CA ILE A 169 -11.90 7.84 3.11
C ILE A 169 -10.71 7.06 3.67
N ALA A 170 -10.78 5.73 3.73
CA ALA A 170 -9.66 4.89 4.14
C ALA A 170 -8.51 4.97 3.14
N THR A 171 -8.82 4.99 1.84
CA THR A 171 -7.83 5.20 0.78
C THR A 171 -7.18 6.57 0.92
N ARG A 172 -7.96 7.65 1.10
CA ARG A 172 -7.44 9.01 1.35
C ARG A 172 -6.53 9.07 2.57
N ARG A 173 -6.89 8.39 3.67
CA ARG A 173 -6.05 8.30 4.87
C ARG A 173 -4.72 7.60 4.60
N ALA A 174 -4.74 6.52 3.81
CA ALA A 174 -3.51 5.85 3.38
C ALA A 174 -2.64 6.77 2.52
N SER A 175 -3.23 7.50 1.57
CA SER A 175 -2.54 8.48 0.74
C SER A 175 -1.88 9.59 1.55
N GLN A 176 -2.60 10.16 2.53
CA GLN A 176 -2.06 11.17 3.45
C GLN A 176 -0.94 10.62 4.35
N ALA A 177 -1.05 9.36 4.79
CA ALA A 177 0.02 8.72 5.55
C ALA A 177 1.28 8.55 4.69
N ALA A 178 1.12 8.16 3.43
CA ALA A 178 2.20 8.08 2.46
C ALA A 178 2.83 9.45 2.17
N ALA A 179 2.02 10.50 1.98
CA ALA A 179 2.53 11.86 1.78
C ALA A 179 3.43 12.31 2.94
N ARG A 180 3.00 12.09 4.18
CA ARG A 180 3.82 12.35 5.38
C ARG A 180 5.12 11.54 5.42
N LEU A 181 5.11 10.31 4.89
CA LEU A 181 6.31 9.48 4.75
C LEU A 181 7.25 10.06 3.69
N VAL A 182 6.73 10.46 2.54
CA VAL A 182 7.49 11.16 1.49
C VAL A 182 8.17 12.41 2.07
N SER A 183 7.44 13.23 2.85
CA SER A 183 7.96 14.46 3.44
C SER A 183 9.21 14.29 4.31
N ARG A 184 9.50 13.07 4.80
CA ARG A 184 10.71 12.79 5.57
C ARG A 184 11.97 12.74 4.71
N CYS A 185 11.83 12.34 3.45
CA CYS A 185 12.92 12.32 2.46
C CYS A 185 12.89 13.56 1.58
N ASP A 186 11.70 13.95 1.13
CA ASP A 186 11.45 15.08 0.24
C ASP A 186 10.24 15.90 0.74
N PRO A 187 10.49 16.94 1.57
CA PRO A 187 9.43 17.79 2.11
C PRO A 187 8.60 18.50 1.04
N LYS A 188 9.20 18.82 -0.12
CA LYS A 188 8.52 19.54 -1.20
C LYS A 188 7.53 18.61 -1.89
N LEU A 189 7.99 17.42 -2.30
CA LEU A 189 7.12 16.43 -2.93
C LEU A 189 5.99 15.98 -2.01
N GLY A 190 6.28 15.77 -0.72
CA GLY A 190 5.25 15.40 0.25
C GLY A 190 4.16 16.48 0.39
N ALA A 191 4.55 17.76 0.41
CA ALA A 191 3.60 18.88 0.42
C ALA A 191 2.78 18.96 -0.87
N GLU A 192 3.40 18.76 -2.04
CA GLU A 192 2.70 18.72 -3.33
C GLU A 192 1.64 17.62 -3.36
N ILE A 193 1.95 16.42 -2.85
CA ILE A 193 0.98 15.32 -2.75
C ILE A 193 -0.16 15.67 -1.79
N ASP A 194 0.14 16.25 -0.63
CA ASP A 194 -0.89 16.67 0.33
C ASP A 194 -1.83 17.74 -0.27
N GLU A 195 -1.30 18.71 -1.02
CA GLU A 195 -2.11 19.70 -1.74
C GLU A 195 -3.03 19.04 -2.78
N LEU A 196 -2.49 18.13 -3.61
CA LEU A 196 -3.29 17.35 -4.56
C LEU A 196 -4.40 16.54 -3.87
N LEU A 197 -4.15 16.04 -2.65
CA LEU A 197 -5.14 15.30 -1.87
C LEU A 197 -6.22 16.20 -1.27
N ILE A 198 -5.96 17.48 -1.01
CA ILE A 198 -6.97 18.43 -0.50
C ILE A 198 -7.98 18.76 -1.59
N ASP A 199 -7.50 19.05 -2.80
CA ASP A 199 -8.34 19.50 -3.91
C ASP A 199 -9.08 18.35 -4.62
N ARG A 200 -8.66 17.10 -4.37
CA ARG A 200 -9.19 15.92 -5.06
C ARG A 200 -10.53 15.44 -4.47
N PRO A 201 -11.58 15.30 -5.30
CA PRO A 201 -12.85 14.71 -4.88
C PRO A 201 -12.66 13.25 -4.50
N LEU A 202 -13.41 12.81 -3.49
CA LEU A 202 -13.44 11.41 -3.09
C LEU A 202 -14.27 10.59 -4.09
N ALA A 203 -13.87 9.34 -4.31
CA ALA A 203 -14.55 8.41 -5.21
C ALA A 203 -15.85 7.84 -4.60
N PHE A 204 -16.86 8.70 -4.44
CA PHE A 204 -18.17 8.31 -3.89
C PHE A 204 -19.17 7.84 -4.96
N GLU A 205 -18.96 8.12 -6.25
CA GLU A 205 -19.90 7.77 -7.31
C GLU A 205 -19.71 6.32 -7.82
N GLU A 206 -20.84 5.70 -8.21
CA GLU A 206 -21.14 4.27 -8.24
C GLU A 206 -20.01 3.28 -8.62
N PRO A 207 -19.49 2.50 -7.65
CA PRO A 207 -18.44 1.53 -7.91
C PRO A 207 -18.93 0.23 -8.58
N SER A 208 -20.21 0.07 -8.94
CA SER A 208 -20.75 -1.26 -9.31
C SER A 208 -20.00 -1.95 -10.48
N PRO A 209 -19.69 -1.28 -11.61
CA PRO A 209 -18.87 -1.88 -12.66
C PRO A 209 -17.41 -2.11 -12.24
N ALA A 210 -16.78 -1.14 -11.57
CA ALA A 210 -15.38 -1.22 -11.14
C ALA A 210 -15.17 -2.29 -10.05
N LEU A 211 -16.11 -2.44 -9.11
CA LEU A 211 -16.12 -3.46 -8.06
C LEU A 211 -16.30 -4.85 -8.68
N THR A 212 -17.22 -5.00 -9.64
CA THR A 212 -17.41 -6.27 -10.35
C THR A 212 -16.17 -6.63 -11.16
N ALA A 213 -15.60 -5.67 -11.90
CA ALA A 213 -14.38 -5.88 -12.68
C ALA A 213 -13.19 -6.26 -11.78
N LEU A 214 -12.99 -5.52 -10.68
CA LEU A 214 -11.96 -5.84 -9.70
C LEU A 214 -12.16 -7.23 -9.11
N THR A 215 -13.38 -7.59 -8.70
CA THR A 215 -13.69 -8.90 -8.14
C THR A 215 -13.38 -10.01 -9.14
N ASN A 216 -13.81 -9.85 -10.41
CA ASN A 216 -13.51 -10.81 -11.47
C ASN A 216 -12.00 -10.97 -11.71
N ARG A 217 -11.24 -9.87 -11.65
CA ARG A 217 -9.76 -9.92 -11.75
C ARG A 217 -9.14 -10.64 -10.56
N VAL A 218 -9.59 -10.39 -9.34
CA VAL A 218 -9.11 -11.09 -8.13
C VAL A 218 -9.34 -12.58 -8.26
N VAL A 219 -10.54 -13.00 -8.64
CA VAL A 219 -10.87 -14.42 -8.87
C VAL A 219 -9.97 -15.03 -9.94
N ALA A 220 -9.80 -14.35 -11.09
CA ALA A 220 -8.94 -14.84 -12.18
C ALA A 220 -7.47 -14.99 -11.75
N TYR A 221 -6.94 -14.08 -10.93
CA TYR A 221 -5.57 -14.20 -10.43
C TYR A 221 -5.40 -15.24 -9.35
N LEU A 222 -6.43 -15.47 -8.52
CA LEU A 222 -6.40 -16.54 -7.52
C LEU A 222 -6.46 -17.93 -8.17
N ASP A 223 -7.19 -18.10 -9.27
CA ASP A 223 -7.26 -19.36 -10.02
C ASP A 223 -5.96 -19.68 -10.77
N ALA A 224 -5.20 -18.65 -11.17
CA ALA A 224 -3.94 -18.78 -11.89
C ALA A 224 -2.70 -18.89 -10.99
N ALA A 225 -2.84 -18.80 -9.66
CA ALA A 225 -1.77 -18.80 -8.66
C ALA A 225 -1.58 -20.18 -8.02
#